data_AF-A0A2Z4HH52-F1
#
_entry.id   AF-A0A2Z4HH52-F1
#
_cell.length_a   1.000
_cell.length_b   1.000
_cell.length_c   1.000
_cell.angle_alpha   90.00
_cell.angle_beta   90.00
_cell.angle_gamma   90.00
#
_symmetry.space_group_name_H-M   'P 1'
#
loop_
_entity.id
_entity.type
_entity.pdbx_description
1 polymer ?
#
loop_
_entity_poly.entity_id
_entity_poly.type
_entity_poly.pdbx_seq_one_letter_code
_entity_poly.pdbx_strand_id
1 'polypeptide(L)'
;MALINGQEFCFHHNVLITNNTTFEDYYKKVKDIITQNYDEGYPVDVIPSFKVMVWNMDNVKNKRIKITKNTTTNNKFNLLVNNRKFHSSSAGCNSIKPLKDEILGALDSFASMDIETINYNDIQIPVAISFSSDHLNKLFLIKLPQIINNININKSVDVLWLEFFTFINRNPFATIFVHNLGSFDGYFLYKAISNHFNPDVVSTIIDNHNKFISISIKLANGKITWKDSYRIFPVSLDNLCGIFNVPGKSSIYNQKFNDLSLFNDDKLLKEFETYSLQDSIALYNVLDKAQELYASEYNIDLTSILSTSTLSLKIFRQKYLKVNIPILKGSIDKFIRNSYFGGHTDYYKAYISEGYYYDVNSLYPFAMCKPMPFELIKEYKDMTNINLSNFFGFCLAEIITPKDILKPLLPYKYQGKTIYPTGNWIGVYFSEELKAIEGYGYKINLILKSKR
;
A
#
# COMPACT_ATOMS: atom_id res chain seq x y z
N MET A 1 -18.28 11.76 -12.74
CA MET A 1 -18.41 11.05 -11.45
C MET A 1 -19.04 9.69 -11.70
N ALA A 2 -18.73 8.67 -10.90
CA ALA A 2 -19.49 7.42 -10.89
C ALA A 2 -19.90 7.10 -9.45
N LEU A 3 -21.05 6.43 -9.32
CA LEU A 3 -21.56 5.93 -8.05
C LEU A 3 -21.21 4.45 -7.98
N ILE A 4 -20.34 4.08 -7.05
CA ILE A 4 -19.96 2.68 -6.80
C ILE A 4 -20.24 2.43 -5.32
N ASN A 5 -21.12 1.46 -5.03
CA ASN A 5 -21.52 1.11 -3.65
C ASN A 5 -21.95 2.32 -2.78
N GLY A 6 -22.67 3.28 -3.37
CA GLY A 6 -23.17 4.45 -2.64
C GLY A 6 -22.15 5.58 -2.43
N GLN A 7 -20.90 5.44 -2.89
CA GLN A 7 -19.89 6.51 -2.87
C GLN A 7 -19.70 7.15 -4.25
N GLU A 8 -19.57 8.48 -4.27
CA GLU A 8 -19.29 9.25 -5.48
C GLU A 8 -17.78 9.39 -5.71
N PHE A 9 -17.32 8.96 -6.89
CA PHE A 9 -15.92 9.06 -7.30
C PHE A 9 -15.75 10.06 -8.44
N CYS A 10 -14.81 11.00 -8.32
CA CYS A 10 -14.43 11.91 -9.40
C CYS A 10 -13.25 11.32 -10.20
N PHE A 11 -13.44 11.11 -11.51
CA PHE A 11 -12.49 10.36 -12.34
C PHE A 11 -11.47 11.23 -13.08
N HIS A 12 -11.77 12.50 -13.33
CA HIS A 12 -10.87 13.41 -14.05
C HIS A 12 -11.09 14.86 -13.61
N HIS A 13 -10.13 15.73 -13.92
CA HIS A 13 -10.14 17.17 -13.63
C HIS A 13 -11.22 17.92 -14.44
N ASN A 14 -11.54 19.17 -14.07
CA ASN A 14 -12.51 19.99 -14.81
C ASN A 14 -12.02 20.30 -16.23
N VAL A 15 -12.79 19.89 -17.24
CA VAL A 15 -12.51 20.16 -18.66
C VAL A 15 -13.52 21.17 -19.18
N LEU A 16 -13.04 22.23 -19.84
CA LEU A 16 -13.91 23.16 -20.55
C LEU A 16 -14.37 22.51 -21.86
N ILE A 17 -15.70 22.46 -22.02
CA ILE A 17 -16.38 22.03 -23.23
C ILE A 17 -17.20 23.21 -23.76
N THR A 18 -17.37 23.27 -25.08
CA THR A 18 -18.23 24.24 -25.77
C THR A 18 -19.31 23.47 -26.54
N ASN A 19 -20.29 24.17 -27.09
CA ASN A 19 -21.31 23.56 -27.95
C ASN A 19 -20.73 22.85 -29.19
N ASN A 20 -19.46 23.11 -29.53
CA ASN A 20 -18.76 22.49 -30.65
C ASN A 20 -17.83 21.34 -30.22
N THR A 21 -17.77 21.00 -28.93
CA THR A 21 -16.91 19.91 -28.45
C THR A 21 -17.61 18.57 -28.66
N THR A 22 -17.06 17.73 -29.55
CA THR A 22 -17.55 16.36 -29.74
C THR A 22 -17.22 15.47 -28.54
N PHE A 23 -17.88 14.31 -28.44
CA PHE A 23 -17.55 13.32 -27.41
C PHE A 23 -16.10 12.83 -27.56
N GLU A 24 -15.63 12.60 -28.78
CA GLU A 24 -14.26 12.16 -29.08
C GLU A 24 -13.23 13.20 -28.63
N ASP A 25 -13.51 14.49 -28.83
CA ASP A 25 -12.63 15.58 -28.39
C ASP A 25 -12.58 15.71 -26.87
N TYR A 26 -13.73 15.54 -26.22
CA TYR A 26 -13.79 15.45 -24.76
C TYR A 26 -13.03 14.21 -24.26
N TYR A 27 -13.30 13.03 -24.82
CA TYR A 27 -12.69 11.77 -24.41
C TYR A 27 -11.18 11.78 -24.60
N LYS A 28 -10.65 12.32 -25.70
CA LYS A 28 -9.20 12.51 -25.89
C LYS A 28 -8.54 13.34 -24.80
N LYS A 29 -9.24 14.33 -24.23
CA LYS A 29 -8.71 15.18 -23.13
C LYS A 29 -8.69 14.46 -21.79
N VAL A 30 -9.59 13.49 -21.57
CA VAL A 30 -9.75 12.85 -20.25
C VAL A 30 -9.26 11.41 -20.20
N LYS A 31 -9.18 10.68 -21.33
CA LYS A 31 -8.90 9.23 -21.39
C LYS A 31 -7.61 8.80 -20.68
N ASP A 32 -6.61 9.67 -20.63
CA ASP A 32 -5.31 9.41 -20.00
C ASP A 32 -5.27 9.83 -18.51
N ILE A 33 -6.34 10.48 -18.02
CA ILE A 33 -6.47 11.01 -16.65
C ILE A 33 -7.66 10.39 -15.91
N ILE A 34 -8.61 9.76 -16.62
CA ILE A 34 -9.63 8.88 -16.03
C ILE A 34 -8.88 7.82 -15.24
N THR A 35 -8.83 8.04 -13.92
CA THR A 35 -8.07 7.20 -13.01
C THR A 35 -8.69 5.82 -13.04
N GLN A 36 -7.87 4.79 -13.27
CA GLN A 36 -8.27 3.44 -12.90
C GLN A 36 -8.43 3.46 -11.39
N ASN A 37 -9.67 3.44 -10.91
CA ASN A 37 -9.92 3.13 -9.52
C ASN A 37 -9.62 1.64 -9.36
N TYR A 38 -8.85 1.34 -8.32
CA TYR A 38 -8.54 -0.02 -7.94
C TYR A 38 -9.44 -0.38 -6.77
N ASP A 39 -10.11 -1.52 -6.87
CA ASP A 39 -10.73 -2.19 -5.73
C ASP A 39 -9.87 -3.43 -5.44
N GLU A 40 -9.40 -3.56 -4.20
CA GLU A 40 -8.52 -4.67 -3.77
C GLU A 40 -7.30 -4.96 -4.67
N GLY A 41 -6.73 -3.93 -5.31
CA GLY A 41 -5.57 -4.10 -6.20
C GLY A 41 -5.90 -4.56 -7.62
N TYR A 42 -7.19 -4.70 -7.96
CA TYR A 42 -7.66 -4.96 -9.31
C TYR A 42 -8.27 -3.72 -9.93
N PRO A 43 -8.05 -3.45 -11.24
CA PRO A 43 -8.71 -2.37 -11.92
C PRO A 43 -10.23 -2.61 -11.94
N VAL A 44 -11.01 -1.59 -11.61
CA VAL A 44 -12.47 -1.62 -11.83
C VAL A 44 -12.71 -1.64 -13.35
N ASP A 45 -12.89 -2.85 -13.89
CA ASP A 45 -12.90 -3.09 -15.34
C ASP A 45 -14.25 -2.76 -16.01
N VAL A 46 -15.31 -2.54 -15.23
CA VAL A 46 -16.64 -2.18 -15.75
C VAL A 46 -17.13 -0.92 -15.06
N ILE A 47 -17.15 0.20 -15.80
CA ILE A 47 -17.84 1.43 -15.40
C ILE A 47 -19.20 1.41 -16.14
N PRO A 48 -20.31 1.07 -15.46
CA PRO A 48 -21.60 0.87 -16.12
C PRO A 48 -22.22 2.19 -16.64
N SER A 49 -21.87 3.33 -16.05
CA SER A 49 -22.25 4.65 -16.55
C SER A 49 -21.33 5.74 -16.01
N PHE A 50 -21.20 6.83 -16.77
CA PHE A 50 -20.56 8.07 -16.32
C PHE A 50 -21.64 9.12 -16.07
N LYS A 51 -21.62 9.75 -14.89
CA LYS A 51 -22.39 10.97 -14.62
C LYS A 51 -21.49 12.17 -14.86
N VAL A 52 -21.76 12.92 -15.92
CA VAL A 52 -21.04 14.16 -16.24
C VAL A 52 -21.79 15.32 -15.59
N MET A 53 -21.13 16.09 -14.72
CA MET A 53 -21.66 17.38 -14.28
C MET A 53 -21.14 18.47 -15.20
N VAL A 54 -22.07 19.29 -15.70
CA VAL A 54 -21.76 20.44 -16.55
C VAL A 54 -22.16 21.70 -15.81
N TRP A 55 -21.22 22.63 -15.66
CA TRP A 55 -21.50 23.95 -15.12
C TRP A 55 -21.58 24.94 -16.28
N ASN A 56 -22.70 25.69 -16.35
CA ASN A 56 -22.82 26.80 -17.28
C ASN A 56 -21.88 27.95 -16.82
N MET A 57 -20.83 28.23 -17.60
CA MET A 57 -19.83 29.26 -17.30
C MET A 57 -20.33 30.69 -17.58
N ASP A 58 -21.42 30.85 -18.33
CA ASP A 58 -22.08 32.15 -18.53
C ASP A 58 -22.78 32.62 -17.25
N ASN A 59 -23.09 31.69 -16.33
CA ASN A 59 -23.60 32.02 -15.01
C ASN A 59 -22.49 32.62 -14.14
N VAL A 60 -22.69 33.86 -13.70
CA VAL A 60 -21.73 34.63 -12.87
C VAL A 60 -21.31 33.88 -11.60
N LYS A 61 -22.19 33.06 -11.00
CA LYS A 61 -21.86 32.26 -9.80
C LYS A 61 -20.78 31.21 -10.07
N ASN A 62 -20.68 30.73 -11.32
CA ASN A 62 -19.74 29.68 -11.73
C ASN A 62 -18.40 30.22 -12.24
N LYS A 63 -18.25 31.55 -12.43
CA LYS A 63 -17.00 32.17 -12.90
C LYS A 63 -15.79 31.93 -11.98
N ARG A 64 -16.02 31.52 -10.73
CA ARG A 64 -14.97 31.17 -9.75
C ARG A 64 -14.51 29.72 -9.83
N ILE A 65 -15.16 28.86 -10.62
CA ILE A 65 -14.76 27.47 -10.82
C ILE A 65 -13.44 27.45 -11.60
N LYS A 66 -12.37 26.98 -10.96
CA LYS A 66 -11.03 26.91 -11.59
C LYS A 66 -10.98 25.78 -12.63
N ILE A 67 -10.63 26.14 -13.86
CA ILE A 67 -10.24 25.19 -14.90
C ILE A 67 -8.85 24.66 -14.56
N THR A 68 -8.73 23.37 -14.25
CA THR A 68 -7.46 22.75 -13.89
C THR A 68 -6.78 22.24 -15.16
N LYS A 69 -6.04 23.11 -15.88
CA LYS A 69 -5.19 22.67 -17.00
C LYS A 69 -3.92 22.02 -16.45
N ASN A 70 -3.88 20.70 -16.34
CA ASN A 70 -2.61 20.00 -16.17
C ASN A 70 -2.00 19.74 -17.55
N THR A 71 -1.20 20.70 -18.02
CA THR A 71 -0.07 20.41 -18.89
C THR A 71 1.18 20.58 -18.04
N THR A 72 2.06 19.60 -18.09
CA THR A 72 3.50 19.71 -17.82
C THR A 72 4.03 21.12 -18.07
N THR A 73 4.15 21.93 -17.01
CA THR A 73 5.14 23.01 -16.83
C THR A 73 5.03 23.57 -15.40
N ASN A 74 6.18 23.75 -14.76
CA ASN A 74 6.35 24.36 -13.45
C ASN A 74 5.74 25.77 -13.38
N ASN A 75 4.88 26.05 -12.39
CA ASN A 75 5.17 26.95 -11.28
C ASN A 75 3.96 27.19 -10.35
N LYS A 76 4.30 27.48 -9.10
CA LYS A 76 3.50 27.69 -7.88
C LYS A 76 2.22 28.52 -8.09
N PHE A 77 1.10 28.09 -7.52
CA PHE A 77 0.39 28.80 -6.43
C PHE A 77 -0.78 27.97 -5.87
N ASN A 78 -0.89 27.99 -4.54
CA ASN A 78 -1.79 27.19 -3.70
C ASN A 78 -3.27 27.59 -3.83
N LEU A 79 -4.16 26.60 -3.80
CA LEU A 79 -5.47 26.70 -3.12
C LEU A 79 -5.99 25.31 -2.77
N LEU A 80 -6.39 25.19 -1.50
CA LEU A 80 -6.78 23.99 -0.77
C LEU A 80 -8.08 23.39 -1.34
N VAL A 81 -7.95 22.21 -1.94
CA VAL A 81 -9.03 21.23 -2.06
C VAL A 81 -8.48 19.96 -1.44
N ASN A 82 -9.22 19.38 -0.49
CA ASN A 82 -8.95 18.07 0.12
C ASN A 82 -9.06 16.96 -0.93
N ASN A 83 -8.13 16.96 -1.88
CA ASN A 83 -7.86 15.79 -2.70
C ASN A 83 -7.07 14.84 -1.83
N ARG A 84 -7.63 13.64 -1.60
CA ARG A 84 -6.83 12.46 -1.24
C ARG A 84 -5.81 12.24 -2.35
N LYS A 85 -4.67 12.92 -2.27
CA LYS A 85 -3.55 12.74 -3.18
C LYS A 85 -2.92 11.43 -2.79
N PHE A 86 -3.11 10.39 -3.61
CA PHE A 86 -2.22 9.24 -3.56
C PHE A 86 -0.80 9.76 -3.76
N HIS A 87 0.08 9.49 -2.79
CA HIS A 87 1.51 9.74 -2.96
C HIS A 87 2.04 8.79 -4.03
N SER A 88 1.96 9.18 -5.29
CA SER A 88 2.80 8.57 -6.32
C SER A 88 4.19 9.16 -6.14
N SER A 89 5.12 8.37 -5.60
CA SER A 89 6.55 8.70 -5.55
C SER A 89 7.18 8.92 -6.94
N SER A 90 6.40 8.76 -8.02
CA SER A 90 6.79 8.90 -9.41
C SER A 90 6.63 10.31 -10.00
N ALA A 91 6.39 11.35 -9.19
CA ALA A 91 6.39 12.74 -9.70
C ALA A 91 7.82 13.13 -10.15
N GLY A 92 8.16 12.83 -11.40
CA GLY A 92 9.46 13.10 -12.03
C GLY A 92 10.28 11.87 -12.41
N CYS A 93 9.86 10.65 -12.01
CA CYS A 93 10.59 9.43 -12.34
C CYS A 93 9.95 8.71 -13.53
N ASN A 94 10.68 8.58 -14.64
CA ASN A 94 10.23 7.85 -15.85
C ASN A 94 10.73 6.40 -15.88
N SER A 95 11.52 5.97 -14.90
CA SER A 95 12.04 4.61 -14.81
C SER A 95 12.37 4.21 -13.38
N ILE A 96 12.21 2.93 -13.05
CA ILE A 96 12.81 2.32 -11.87
C ILE A 96 14.30 2.13 -12.18
N LYS A 97 15.16 2.70 -11.33
CA LYS A 97 16.61 2.69 -11.53
C LYS A 97 17.33 1.92 -10.42
N PRO A 98 18.49 1.31 -10.72
CA PRO A 98 19.43 0.91 -9.69
C PRO A 98 19.69 2.06 -8.73
N LEU A 99 19.81 1.75 -7.44
CA LEU A 99 20.32 2.71 -6.47
C LEU A 99 21.85 2.76 -6.58
N LYS A 100 22.45 3.92 -6.33
CA LYS A 100 23.91 4.03 -6.34
C LYS A 100 24.46 3.25 -5.14
N ASP A 101 25.62 2.61 -5.32
CA ASP A 101 26.41 2.00 -4.25
C ASP A 101 27.14 3.07 -3.41
N GLU A 102 26.40 4.07 -2.95
CA GLU A 102 26.91 4.94 -1.88
C GLU A 102 26.78 4.13 -0.59
N ILE A 103 27.92 3.93 0.09
CA ILE A 103 27.98 3.28 1.40
C ILE A 103 27.01 4.05 2.31
N LEU A 104 26.08 3.33 2.96
CA LEU A 104 25.22 3.96 3.95
C LEU A 104 26.10 4.68 4.98
N GLY A 105 25.81 5.95 5.20
CA GLY A 105 26.42 6.71 6.28
C GLY A 105 25.99 6.17 7.65
N ALA A 106 26.03 7.03 8.66
CA ALA A 106 25.41 6.69 9.94
C ALA A 106 23.91 6.36 9.72
N LEU A 107 23.48 5.21 10.25
CA LEU A 107 22.08 4.80 10.21
C LEU A 107 21.23 5.76 11.05
N ASP A 108 20.03 6.04 10.59
CA ASP A 108 19.10 6.87 11.36
C ASP A 108 18.66 6.11 12.62
N SER A 109 18.89 6.70 13.79
CA SER A 109 18.33 6.19 15.05
C SER A 109 16.80 6.23 15.02
N PHE A 110 16.17 5.22 15.60
CA PHE A 110 14.72 5.17 15.76
C PHE A 110 14.34 4.74 17.18
N ALA A 111 13.07 4.93 17.51
CA ALA A 111 12.46 4.41 18.71
C ALA A 111 11.27 3.51 18.36
N SER A 112 10.69 2.91 19.38
CA SER A 112 9.45 2.13 19.32
C SER A 112 8.46 2.63 20.36
N MET A 113 7.19 2.34 20.14
CA MET A 113 6.09 2.73 21.03
C MET A 113 4.99 1.68 20.97
N ASP A 114 4.27 1.54 22.09
CA ASP A 114 3.06 0.73 22.20
C ASP A 114 2.03 1.42 23.11
N ILE A 115 0.74 1.12 22.95
CA ILE A 115 -0.36 1.68 23.74
C ILE A 115 -1.19 0.57 24.34
N GLU A 116 -1.35 0.60 25.66
CA GLU A 116 -2.31 -0.25 26.36
C GLU A 116 -3.61 0.49 26.61
N THR A 117 -4.72 -0.22 26.41
CA THR A 117 -6.07 0.33 26.54
C THR A 117 -6.93 -0.48 27.50
N ILE A 118 -7.93 0.19 28.07
CA ILE A 118 -8.96 -0.42 28.91
C ILE A 118 -10.34 -0.14 28.32
N ASN A 119 -11.26 -1.10 28.45
CA ASN A 119 -12.66 -0.88 28.18
C ASN A 119 -13.31 -0.07 29.32
N TYR A 120 -13.83 1.11 28.98
CA TYR A 120 -14.62 1.94 29.89
C TYR A 120 -15.89 2.40 29.19
N ASN A 121 -17.06 1.93 29.66
CA ASN A 121 -18.37 2.17 29.05
C ASN A 121 -18.44 1.81 27.55
N ASP A 122 -17.96 0.60 27.21
CA ASP A 122 -17.88 0.07 25.83
C ASP A 122 -16.98 0.89 24.88
N ILE A 123 -16.11 1.73 25.45
CA ILE A 123 -15.14 2.53 24.72
C ILE A 123 -13.74 2.18 25.22
N GLN A 124 -12.85 1.85 24.29
CA GLN A 124 -11.44 1.68 24.61
C GLN A 124 -10.80 3.05 24.87
N ILE A 125 -10.11 3.17 26.01
CA ILE A 125 -9.35 4.36 26.40
C ILE A 125 -7.88 4.01 26.62
N PRO A 126 -6.92 4.84 26.15
CA PRO A 126 -5.51 4.60 26.41
C PRO A 126 -5.19 4.87 27.88
N VAL A 127 -4.51 3.94 28.52
CA VAL A 127 -4.13 4.02 29.93
C VAL A 127 -2.63 3.92 30.16
N ALA A 128 -1.90 3.40 29.18
CA ALA A 128 -0.45 3.47 29.17
C ALA A 128 0.08 3.73 27.77
N ILE A 129 1.23 4.41 27.72
CA ILE A 129 2.04 4.55 26.52
C ILE A 129 3.45 4.14 26.89
N SER A 130 4.00 3.12 26.23
CA SER A 130 5.40 2.73 26.40
C SER A 130 6.24 3.26 25.24
N PHE A 131 7.51 3.55 25.53
CA PHE A 131 8.48 4.08 24.59
C PHE A 131 9.85 3.46 24.85
N SER A 132 10.51 3.00 23.81
CA SER A 132 11.83 2.36 23.90
C SER A 132 12.75 2.73 22.75
N SER A 133 14.01 3.02 23.07
CA SER A 133 15.14 3.19 22.15
C SER A 133 16.39 2.47 22.70
N ASP A 134 17.51 2.60 22.00
CA ASP A 134 18.85 2.13 22.37
C ASP A 134 19.28 2.50 23.81
N HIS A 135 18.95 3.71 24.27
CA HIS A 135 19.41 4.23 25.56
C HIS A 135 18.27 4.70 26.48
N LEU A 136 17.00 4.57 26.06
CA LEU A 136 15.89 5.18 26.76
C LEU A 136 14.65 4.29 26.74
N ASN A 137 14.19 3.90 27.93
CA ASN A 137 12.93 3.20 28.14
C ASN A 137 12.05 4.00 29.08
N LYS A 138 10.79 4.23 28.70
CA LYS A 138 9.85 5.00 29.51
C LYS A 138 8.42 4.51 29.35
N LEU A 139 7.75 4.36 30.49
CA LEU A 139 6.32 4.10 30.57
C LEU A 139 5.61 5.36 31.07
N PHE A 140 4.53 5.73 30.40
CA PHE A 140 3.60 6.76 30.84
C PHE A 140 2.31 6.08 31.25
N LEU A 141 1.81 6.37 32.44
CA LEU A 141 0.57 5.83 32.97
C LEU A 141 -0.45 6.94 33.13
N ILE A 142 -1.72 6.63 32.86
CA ILE A 142 -2.82 7.53 33.12
C ILE A 142 -2.91 7.84 34.62
N LYS A 143 -3.10 9.12 34.95
CA LYS A 143 -3.36 9.56 36.32
C LYS A 143 -4.87 9.60 36.53
N LEU A 144 -5.41 8.58 37.20
CA LEU A 144 -6.85 8.51 37.42
C LEU A 144 -7.36 9.64 38.32
N PRO A 145 -8.53 10.23 38.00
CA PRO A 145 -9.14 11.25 38.83
C PRO A 145 -9.77 10.63 40.09
N GLN A 146 -9.89 11.41 41.16
CA GLN A 146 -10.61 10.99 42.37
C GLN A 146 -12.09 10.64 42.10
N ILE A 147 -12.72 11.35 41.15
CA ILE A 147 -14.08 11.08 40.70
C ILE A 147 -14.02 10.57 39.26
N ILE A 148 -14.31 9.29 39.09
CA ILE A 148 -14.33 8.61 37.80
C ILE A 148 -15.65 8.93 37.08
N ASN A 149 -15.55 9.73 36.02
CA ASN A 149 -16.63 9.98 35.07
C ASN A 149 -16.00 10.29 33.69
N ASN A 150 -16.83 10.31 32.64
CA ASN A 150 -16.34 10.48 31.26
C ASN A 150 -15.53 11.77 31.06
N ILE A 151 -15.94 12.87 31.71
CA ILE A 151 -15.25 14.17 31.57
C ILE A 151 -13.86 14.10 32.19
N ASN A 152 -13.75 13.57 33.40
CA ASN A 152 -12.50 13.52 34.14
C ASN A 152 -11.53 12.49 33.54
N ILE A 153 -12.04 11.35 33.06
CA ILE A 153 -11.22 10.35 32.35
C ILE A 153 -10.62 10.95 31.07
N ASN A 154 -11.43 11.65 30.25
CA ASN A 154 -10.92 12.26 29.02
C ASN A 154 -9.81 13.28 29.32
N LYS A 155 -9.95 14.07 30.39
CA LYS A 155 -8.88 14.97 30.84
C LYS A 155 -7.62 14.21 31.25
N SER A 156 -7.75 13.09 31.96
CA SER A 156 -6.60 12.24 32.33
C SER A 156 -5.92 11.64 31.11
N VAL A 157 -6.67 11.24 30.08
CA VAL A 157 -6.14 10.79 28.79
C VAL A 157 -5.41 11.92 28.07
N ASP A 158 -5.96 13.13 28.03
CA ASP A 158 -5.30 14.29 27.42
C ASP A 158 -3.99 14.64 28.15
N VAL A 159 -3.94 14.51 29.48
CA VAL A 159 -2.71 14.68 30.28
C VAL A 159 -1.68 13.61 29.94
N LEU A 160 -2.09 12.34 29.82
CA LEU A 160 -1.22 11.24 29.39
C LEU A 160 -0.54 11.55 28.05
N TRP A 161 -1.31 11.99 27.06
CA TRP A 161 -0.78 12.39 25.75
C TRP A 161 0.12 13.62 25.81
N LEU A 162 -0.24 14.64 26.60
CA LEU A 162 0.58 15.83 26.78
C LEU A 162 1.96 15.49 27.38
N GLU A 163 2.01 14.59 28.37
CA GLU A 163 3.26 14.12 28.97
C GLU A 163 4.13 13.39 27.93
N PHE A 164 3.52 12.51 27.13
CA PHE A 164 4.19 11.80 26.05
C PHE A 164 4.75 12.77 24.99
N PHE A 165 3.92 13.69 24.48
CA PHE A 165 4.34 14.67 23.48
C PHE A 165 5.45 15.61 23.99
N THR A 166 5.37 16.02 25.25
CA THR A 166 6.42 16.82 25.90
C THR A 166 7.74 16.05 25.95
N PHE A 167 7.67 14.75 26.25
CA PHE A 167 8.85 13.89 26.32
C PHE A 167 9.51 13.67 24.96
N ILE A 168 8.77 13.31 23.91
CA ILE A 168 9.35 13.08 22.57
C ILE A 168 9.87 14.37 21.93
N ASN A 169 9.33 15.54 22.31
CA ASN A 169 9.87 16.83 21.86
C ASN A 169 11.23 17.15 22.52
N ARG A 170 11.49 16.64 23.73
CA ARG A 170 12.76 16.77 24.45
C ARG A 170 13.78 15.68 24.07
N ASN A 171 13.30 14.52 23.62
CA ASN A 171 14.11 13.38 23.21
C ASN A 171 13.73 12.99 21.76
N PRO A 172 14.15 13.79 20.77
CA PRO A 172 13.62 13.68 19.42
C PRO A 172 14.18 12.45 18.69
N PHE A 173 13.28 11.60 18.20
CA PHE A 173 13.56 10.57 17.20
C PHE A 173 12.79 10.90 15.92
N ALA A 174 13.45 10.85 14.77
CA ALA A 174 12.80 11.11 13.48
C ALA A 174 11.76 10.04 13.13
N THR A 175 12.02 8.79 13.54
CA THR A 175 11.15 7.63 13.31
C THR A 175 10.81 6.94 14.62
N ILE A 176 9.52 6.67 14.83
CA ILE A 176 9.00 5.85 15.93
C ILE A 176 8.21 4.71 15.32
N PHE A 177 8.60 3.45 15.55
CA PHE A 177 7.86 2.30 15.08
C PHE A 177 6.77 1.89 16.07
N VAL A 178 5.61 1.52 15.55
CA VAL A 178 4.50 0.95 16.31
C VAL A 178 4.05 -0.30 15.58
N HIS A 179 3.87 -1.40 16.30
CA HIS A 179 3.51 -2.68 15.69
C HIS A 179 1.98 -2.77 15.57
N ASN A 180 1.45 -2.72 14.34
CA ASN A 180 0.02 -2.60 14.02
C ASN A 180 -0.57 -1.19 14.21
N LEU A 181 0.25 -0.16 13.94
CA LEU A 181 -0.19 1.24 13.87
C LEU A 181 -1.47 1.40 13.03
N GLY A 182 -1.54 0.71 11.88
CA GLY A 182 -2.58 0.89 10.89
C GLY A 182 -3.97 0.43 11.31
N SER A 183 -4.07 -0.51 12.25
CA SER A 183 -5.35 -1.10 12.65
C SER A 183 -5.72 -0.88 14.13
N PHE A 184 -4.83 -0.31 14.95
CA PHE A 184 -5.10 -0.10 16.37
C PHE A 184 -4.54 1.24 16.91
N ASP A 185 -3.25 1.28 17.29
CA ASP A 185 -2.63 2.40 18.00
C ASP A 185 -2.74 3.74 17.26
N GLY A 186 -2.68 3.69 15.93
CA GLY A 186 -2.74 4.87 15.07
C GLY A 186 -4.03 5.66 15.25
N TYR A 187 -5.15 5.02 15.63
CA TYR A 187 -6.40 5.73 15.89
C TYR A 187 -6.32 6.59 17.15
N PHE A 188 -5.75 6.06 18.23
CA PHE A 188 -5.56 6.80 19.49
C PHE A 188 -4.53 7.92 19.31
N LEU A 189 -3.40 7.60 18.69
CA LEU A 189 -2.33 8.54 18.41
C LEU A 189 -2.80 9.67 17.49
N TYR A 190 -3.49 9.37 16.39
CA TYR A 190 -3.97 10.39 15.45
C TYR A 190 -5.02 11.30 16.08
N LYS A 191 -5.93 10.74 16.90
CA LYS A 191 -6.90 11.52 17.68
C LYS A 191 -6.19 12.48 18.64
N ALA A 192 -5.22 11.98 19.40
CA ALA A 192 -4.43 12.79 20.31
C ALA A 192 -3.66 13.90 19.58
N ILE A 193 -2.96 13.56 18.48
CA ILE A 193 -2.25 14.56 17.68
C ILE A 193 -3.20 15.66 17.18
N SER A 194 -4.39 15.27 16.72
CA SER A 194 -5.40 16.20 16.20
C SER A 194 -5.98 17.12 17.29
N ASN A 195 -5.98 16.67 18.55
CA ASN A 195 -6.42 17.48 19.70
C ASN A 195 -5.33 18.44 20.20
N HIS A 196 -4.05 18.07 20.06
CA HIS A 196 -2.92 18.80 20.66
C HIS A 196 -2.13 19.66 19.67
N PHE A 197 -2.25 19.44 18.36
CA PHE A 197 -1.47 20.13 17.34
C PHE A 197 -2.35 20.72 16.24
N ASN A 198 -1.88 21.83 15.65
CA ASN A 198 -2.58 22.44 14.52
C ASN A 198 -2.53 21.51 13.29
N PRO A 199 -3.62 21.43 12.49
CA PRO A 199 -3.68 20.52 11.34
C PRO A 199 -2.60 20.73 10.28
N ASP A 200 -2.02 21.93 10.18
CA ASP A 200 -0.98 22.28 9.19
C ASP A 200 0.38 21.62 9.46
N VAL A 201 0.63 21.19 10.70
CA VAL A 201 1.84 20.46 11.07
C VAL A 201 1.68 18.94 11.04
N VAL A 202 0.46 18.45 10.79
CA VAL A 202 0.13 17.02 10.81
C VAL A 202 0.04 16.49 9.38
N SER A 203 0.62 15.32 9.12
CA SER A 203 0.45 14.62 7.84
C SER A 203 0.33 13.12 8.05
N THR A 204 -0.41 12.45 7.18
CA THR A 204 -0.62 11.00 7.25
C THR A 204 -0.47 10.37 5.86
N ILE A 205 -0.09 9.10 5.86
CA ILE A 205 -0.24 8.22 4.71
C ILE A 205 -1.21 7.13 5.14
N ILE A 206 -2.28 6.95 4.39
CA ILE A 206 -3.32 5.94 4.61
C ILE A 206 -3.47 5.10 3.34
N ASP A 207 -3.80 3.83 3.49
CA ASP A 207 -4.14 2.97 2.35
C ASP A 207 -5.61 3.11 1.93
N ASN A 208 -5.99 2.37 0.89
CA ASN A 208 -7.35 2.31 0.36
C ASN A 208 -8.37 1.71 1.35
N HIS A 209 -7.92 0.99 2.38
CA HIS A 209 -8.76 0.44 3.45
C HIS A 209 -8.85 1.40 4.65
N ASN A 210 -8.39 2.66 4.51
CA ASN A 210 -8.33 3.67 5.57
C ASN A 210 -7.48 3.26 6.78
N LYS A 211 -6.49 2.38 6.58
CA LYS A 211 -5.52 2.02 7.62
C LYS A 211 -4.30 2.92 7.51
N PHE A 212 -3.76 3.36 8.64
CA PHE A 212 -2.53 4.16 8.64
C PHE A 212 -1.34 3.34 8.13
N ILE A 213 -0.51 3.97 7.30
CA ILE A 213 0.85 3.52 6.94
C ILE A 213 1.86 4.32 7.77
N SER A 214 1.63 5.62 7.88
CA SER A 214 2.42 6.50 8.75
C SER A 214 1.61 7.70 9.21
N ILE A 215 1.94 8.19 10.40
CA ILE A 215 1.45 9.47 10.94
C ILE A 215 2.69 10.34 11.19
N SER A 216 2.62 11.64 10.92
CA SER A 216 3.75 12.54 11.14
C SER A 216 3.33 13.87 11.70
N ILE A 217 4.18 14.45 12.55
CA ILE A 217 4.09 15.83 13.01
C ILE A 217 5.37 16.59 12.69
N LYS A 218 5.24 17.85 12.30
CA LYS A 218 6.35 18.78 12.14
C LYS A 218 6.44 19.69 13.37
N LEU A 219 7.49 19.51 14.16
CA LEU A 219 7.80 20.33 15.31
C LEU A 219 8.92 21.32 14.98
N ALA A 220 9.20 22.25 15.90
CA ALA A 220 10.30 23.21 15.75
C ALA A 220 11.65 22.51 15.58
N ASN A 221 11.84 21.37 16.27
CA ASN A 221 13.10 20.61 16.31
C ASN A 221 13.23 19.58 15.19
N GLY A 222 12.24 19.46 14.29
CA GLY A 222 12.25 18.49 13.20
C GLY A 222 10.91 17.81 12.97
N LYS A 223 10.92 16.78 12.13
CA LYS A 223 9.73 15.97 11.82
C LYS A 223 9.82 14.65 12.56
N ILE A 224 8.78 14.29 13.29
CA ILE A 224 8.60 12.96 13.89
C ILE A 224 7.61 12.18 13.01
N THR A 225 7.94 10.93 12.69
CA THR A 225 7.12 10.03 11.88
C THR A 225 6.90 8.71 12.62
N TRP A 226 5.65 8.41 12.94
CA TRP A 226 5.24 7.08 13.37
C TRP A 226 5.02 6.18 12.17
N LYS A 227 5.53 4.95 12.23
CA LYS A 227 5.44 3.95 11.14
C LYS A 227 4.93 2.62 11.64
N ASP A 228 4.16 1.96 10.80
CA ASP A 228 3.66 0.63 11.08
C ASP A 228 4.72 -0.45 10.79
N SER A 229 5.30 -1.05 11.83
CA SER A 229 6.26 -2.14 11.65
C SER A 229 5.60 -3.42 11.15
N TYR A 230 4.31 -3.64 11.43
CA TYR A 230 3.55 -4.81 10.98
C TYR A 230 3.36 -4.81 9.45
N ARG A 231 3.35 -3.63 8.82
CA ARG A 231 3.34 -3.53 7.35
C ARG A 231 4.67 -3.93 6.72
N ILE A 232 5.77 -3.83 7.47
CA ILE A 232 7.10 -4.25 7.03
C ILE A 232 7.25 -5.75 7.26
N PHE A 233 6.87 -6.22 8.45
CA PHE A 233 6.93 -7.60 8.89
C PHE A 233 5.54 -8.08 9.37
N PRO A 234 4.74 -8.72 8.49
CA PRO A 234 3.33 -9.03 8.75
C PRO A 234 3.14 -10.30 9.58
N VAL A 235 3.74 -10.30 10.77
CA VAL A 235 3.65 -11.38 11.78
C VAL A 235 3.47 -10.74 13.15
N SER A 236 2.98 -11.49 14.13
CA SER A 236 2.90 -11.00 15.51
C SER A 236 4.29 -10.61 16.04
N LEU A 237 4.34 -9.69 17.02
CA LEU A 237 5.59 -9.26 17.64
C LEU A 237 6.40 -10.45 18.19
N ASP A 238 5.73 -11.41 18.83
CA ASP A 238 6.39 -12.60 19.38
C ASP A 238 7.03 -13.48 18.28
N ASN A 239 6.29 -13.72 17.18
CA ASN A 239 6.83 -14.43 16.02
C ASN A 239 7.97 -13.64 15.35
N LEU A 240 7.88 -12.31 15.31
CA LEU A 240 8.93 -11.45 14.79
C LEU A 240 10.22 -11.61 15.60
N CYS A 241 10.12 -11.57 16.94
CA CYS A 241 11.23 -11.85 17.84
C CYS A 241 11.84 -13.22 17.58
N GLY A 242 11.00 -14.26 17.42
CA GLY A 242 11.45 -15.61 17.07
C GLY A 242 12.22 -15.68 15.75
N ILE A 243 11.76 -15.00 14.69
CA ILE A 243 12.41 -14.97 13.38
C ILE A 243 13.83 -14.40 13.46
N PHE A 244 14.03 -13.35 14.28
CA PHE A 244 15.33 -12.67 14.43
C PHE A 244 16.15 -13.18 15.63
N ASN A 245 15.70 -14.25 16.30
CA ASN A 245 16.33 -14.81 17.51
C ASN A 245 16.55 -13.76 18.63
N VAL A 246 15.60 -12.84 18.79
CA VAL A 246 15.58 -11.87 19.88
C VAL A 246 14.67 -12.41 20.99
N PRO A 247 14.99 -12.21 22.29
CA PRO A 247 14.07 -12.56 23.36
C PRO A 247 12.69 -11.93 23.14
N GLY A 248 11.66 -12.77 23.08
CA GLY A 248 10.27 -12.35 22.89
C GLY A 248 9.64 -11.81 24.18
N LYS A 249 8.31 -11.90 24.26
CA LYS A 249 7.57 -11.45 25.45
C LYS A 249 7.83 -12.40 26.61
N SER A 250 8.17 -11.85 27.78
CA SER A 250 8.43 -12.64 28.99
C SER A 250 7.21 -12.70 29.92
N SER A 251 6.37 -11.67 29.88
CA SER A 251 5.10 -11.61 30.61
C SER A 251 3.92 -11.78 29.67
N ILE A 252 2.94 -12.56 30.13
CA ILE A 252 1.75 -12.94 29.36
C ILE A 252 0.63 -11.94 29.68
N TYR A 253 -0.19 -11.63 28.68
CA TYR A 253 -1.37 -10.80 28.87
C TYR A 253 -2.30 -11.37 29.95
N ASN A 254 -2.73 -10.50 30.87
CA ASN A 254 -3.73 -10.81 31.89
C ASN A 254 -5.04 -10.09 31.55
N GLN A 255 -6.15 -10.81 31.46
CA GLN A 255 -7.46 -10.23 31.14
C GLN A 255 -7.90 -9.12 32.12
N LYS A 256 -7.40 -9.16 33.36
CA LYS A 256 -7.66 -8.12 34.37
C LYS A 256 -7.00 -6.77 34.02
N PHE A 257 -6.05 -6.74 33.08
CA PHE A 257 -5.47 -5.50 32.58
C PHE A 257 -6.46 -4.63 31.82
N ASN A 258 -7.57 -5.21 31.32
CA ASN A 258 -8.61 -4.49 30.59
C ASN A 258 -9.70 -3.91 31.50
N ASP A 259 -9.41 -3.66 32.78
CA ASP A 259 -10.36 -3.13 33.76
C ASP A 259 -9.70 -2.09 34.67
N LEU A 260 -10.42 -1.00 34.97
CA LEU A 260 -9.92 0.10 35.80
C LEU A 260 -9.57 -0.33 37.23
N SER A 261 -10.11 -1.46 37.71
CA SER A 261 -9.75 -2.04 39.00
C SER A 261 -8.28 -2.40 39.13
N LEU A 262 -7.53 -2.53 38.02
CA LEU A 262 -6.09 -2.75 38.06
C LEU A 262 -5.34 -1.67 38.85
N PHE A 263 -5.83 -0.42 38.80
CA PHE A 263 -5.20 0.70 39.51
C PHE A 263 -5.43 0.68 41.03
N ASN A 264 -6.26 -0.24 41.52
CA ASN A 264 -6.49 -0.44 42.96
C ASN A 264 -5.71 -1.64 43.54
N ASP A 265 -4.96 -2.37 42.70
CA ASP A 265 -4.16 -3.53 43.10
C ASP A 265 -2.70 -3.30 42.70
N ASP A 266 -1.86 -2.95 43.67
CA ASP A 266 -0.45 -2.64 43.44
C ASP A 266 0.32 -3.78 42.76
N LYS A 267 -0.04 -5.03 43.05
CA LYS A 267 0.63 -6.19 42.45
C LYS A 267 0.23 -6.30 40.98
N LEU A 268 -1.07 -6.21 40.69
CA LEU A 268 -1.58 -6.28 39.33
C LEU A 268 -1.10 -5.10 38.48
N LEU A 269 -1.04 -3.89 39.06
CA LEU A 269 -0.48 -2.71 38.41
C LEU A 269 1.01 -2.94 38.08
N LYS A 270 1.78 -3.56 38.97
CA LYS A 270 3.20 -3.84 38.68
C LYS A 270 3.41 -4.87 37.56
N GLU A 271 2.56 -5.89 37.53
CA GLU A 271 2.51 -6.85 36.43
C GLU A 271 2.16 -6.15 35.10
N PHE A 272 1.16 -5.26 35.13
CA PHE A 272 0.75 -4.44 33.98
C PHE A 272 1.89 -3.53 33.49
N GLU A 273 2.55 -2.78 34.38
CA GLU A 273 3.70 -1.93 34.01
C GLU A 273 4.80 -2.69 33.30
N THR A 274 5.11 -3.89 33.81
CA THR A 274 6.13 -4.77 33.24
C THR A 274 5.69 -5.26 31.86
N TYR A 275 4.43 -5.67 31.73
CA TYR A 275 3.82 -6.11 30.48
C TYR A 275 3.80 -4.99 29.44
N SER A 276 3.35 -3.77 29.78
CA SER A 276 3.25 -2.65 28.83
C SER A 276 4.62 -2.18 28.33
N LEU A 277 5.64 -2.16 29.20
CA LEU A 277 6.97 -1.69 28.81
C LEU A 277 7.72 -2.75 27.98
N GLN A 278 7.48 -4.04 28.20
CA GLN A 278 8.19 -5.09 27.47
C GLN A 278 7.91 -5.03 25.96
N ASP A 279 6.72 -4.62 25.55
CA ASP A 279 6.28 -4.69 24.15
C ASP A 279 7.04 -3.68 23.28
N SER A 280 7.21 -2.45 23.78
CA SER A 280 8.09 -1.48 23.12
C SER A 280 9.55 -1.94 23.14
N ILE A 281 10.05 -2.49 24.25
CA ILE A 281 11.43 -3.00 24.33
C ILE A 281 11.67 -4.12 23.31
N ALA A 282 10.77 -5.10 23.26
CA ALA A 282 10.85 -6.22 22.33
C ALA A 282 10.80 -5.74 20.88
N LEU A 283 9.89 -4.81 20.57
CA LEU A 283 9.79 -4.21 19.23
C LEU A 283 11.06 -3.44 18.85
N TYR A 284 11.62 -2.64 19.76
CA TYR A 284 12.88 -1.94 19.51
C TYR A 284 14.01 -2.93 19.21
N ASN A 285 14.23 -3.91 20.10
CA ASN A 285 15.32 -4.88 19.98
C ASN A 285 15.24 -5.68 18.67
N VAL A 286 14.04 -6.13 18.29
CA VAL A 286 13.87 -6.93 17.07
C VAL A 286 14.06 -6.10 15.80
N LEU A 287 13.62 -4.84 15.80
CA LEU A 287 13.85 -3.94 14.67
C LEU A 287 15.30 -3.47 14.59
N ASP A 288 16.01 -3.35 15.71
CA ASP A 288 17.44 -3.04 15.73
C ASP A 288 18.24 -4.19 15.11
N LYS A 289 17.89 -5.44 15.47
CA LYS A 289 18.50 -6.62 14.82
C LYS A 289 18.18 -6.71 13.33
N ALA A 290 16.95 -6.37 12.94
CA ALA A 290 16.58 -6.28 11.54
C ALA A 290 17.35 -5.16 10.82
N GLN A 291 17.50 -3.98 11.44
CA GLN A 291 18.25 -2.86 10.91
C GLN A 291 19.72 -3.23 10.68
N GLU A 292 20.36 -3.93 11.61
CA GLU A 292 21.73 -4.45 11.46
C GLU A 292 21.84 -5.34 10.21
N LEU A 293 20.97 -6.35 10.11
CA LEU A 293 20.94 -7.29 8.98
C LEU A 293 20.71 -6.58 7.64
N TYR A 294 19.70 -5.72 7.55
CA TYR A 294 19.36 -5.05 6.30
C TYR A 294 20.39 -3.98 5.89
N ALA A 295 21.05 -3.34 6.87
CA ALA A 295 22.16 -2.44 6.60
C ALA A 295 23.38 -3.22 6.08
N SER A 296 23.80 -4.29 6.77
CA SER A 296 25.02 -5.03 6.43
C SER A 296 24.89 -5.78 5.11
N GLU A 297 23.81 -6.53 4.93
CA GLU A 297 23.65 -7.41 3.77
C GLU A 297 23.17 -6.65 2.54
N TYR A 298 22.29 -5.66 2.76
CA TYR A 298 21.55 -5.02 1.68
C TYR A 298 21.81 -3.54 1.49
N ASN A 299 22.60 -2.87 2.36
CA ASN A 299 22.79 -1.42 2.33
C ASN A 299 21.42 -0.69 2.35
N ILE A 300 20.58 -1.04 3.33
CA ILE A 300 19.25 -0.46 3.52
C ILE A 300 19.04 0.02 4.95
N ASP A 301 18.63 1.28 5.08
CA ASP A 301 18.09 1.84 6.32
C ASP A 301 16.61 1.47 6.48
N LEU A 302 16.26 0.81 7.60
CA LEU A 302 14.92 0.36 7.91
C LEU A 302 13.96 1.53 8.17
N THR A 303 14.45 2.65 8.71
CA THR A 303 13.68 3.89 8.88
C THR A 303 13.24 4.48 7.55
N SER A 304 13.82 4.05 6.42
CA SER A 304 13.42 4.47 5.08
C SER A 304 12.33 3.57 4.46
N ILE A 305 11.91 2.51 5.15
CA ILE A 305 10.95 1.51 4.70
C ILE A 305 9.53 1.84 5.21
N LEU A 306 8.51 1.44 4.45
CA LEU A 306 7.08 1.63 4.79
C LEU A 306 6.26 0.34 4.70
N SER A 307 6.77 -0.67 4.00
CA SER A 307 6.08 -1.95 3.80
C SER A 307 7.05 -3.03 3.33
N THR A 308 6.64 -4.30 3.42
CA THR A 308 7.37 -5.44 2.84
C THR A 308 7.67 -5.21 1.35
N SER A 309 6.71 -4.65 0.59
CA SER A 309 6.89 -4.36 -0.83
C SER A 309 7.95 -3.27 -1.08
N THR A 310 8.00 -2.24 -0.22
CA THR A 310 9.04 -1.20 -0.30
C THR A 310 10.42 -1.76 0.05
N LEU A 311 10.50 -2.63 1.05
CA LEU A 311 11.73 -3.33 1.43
C LEU A 311 12.25 -4.19 0.27
N SER A 312 11.40 -5.07 -0.27
CA SER A 312 11.75 -5.94 -1.41
C SER A 312 12.19 -5.14 -2.62
N LEU A 313 11.46 -4.09 -3.01
CA LEU A 313 11.84 -3.25 -4.15
C LEU A 313 13.16 -2.52 -3.90
N LYS A 314 13.44 -2.05 -2.68
CA LYS A 314 14.72 -1.42 -2.35
C LYS A 314 15.87 -2.42 -2.40
N ILE A 315 15.70 -3.62 -1.84
CA ILE A 315 16.69 -4.72 -1.94
C ILE A 315 16.99 -5.01 -3.41
N PHE A 316 15.94 -5.16 -4.22
CA PHE A 316 16.09 -5.41 -5.65
C PHE A 316 16.87 -4.29 -6.34
N ARG A 317 16.51 -3.02 -6.10
CA ARG A 317 17.17 -1.87 -6.72
C ARG A 317 18.60 -1.64 -6.23
N GLN A 318 18.91 -2.01 -5.00
CA GLN A 318 20.22 -1.81 -4.39
C GLN A 318 21.22 -2.90 -4.82
N LYS A 319 20.79 -4.16 -4.95
CA LYS A 319 21.71 -5.29 -5.17
C LYS A 319 21.58 -6.00 -6.51
N TYR A 320 20.38 -6.02 -7.09
CA TYR A 320 20.06 -6.96 -8.18
C TYR A 320 19.67 -6.29 -9.50
N LEU A 321 19.11 -5.08 -9.46
CA LEU A 321 18.71 -4.35 -10.65
C LEU A 321 19.94 -3.76 -11.34
N LYS A 322 20.23 -4.22 -12.56
CA LYS A 322 21.38 -3.78 -13.36
C LYS A 322 21.04 -2.76 -14.45
N VAL A 323 19.75 -2.66 -14.79
CA VAL A 323 19.26 -1.85 -15.91
C VAL A 323 18.10 -0.95 -15.45
N ASN A 324 17.84 0.12 -16.19
CA ASN A 324 16.67 0.95 -15.91
C ASN A 324 15.42 0.29 -16.50
N ILE A 325 14.37 0.14 -15.69
CA ILE A 325 13.07 -0.37 -16.14
C ILE A 325 12.13 0.83 -16.37
N PRO A 326 11.59 1.06 -17.57
CA PRO A 326 10.73 2.21 -17.84
C PRO A 326 9.41 2.10 -17.07
N ILE A 327 8.94 3.23 -16.54
CA ILE A 327 7.58 3.33 -15.99
C ILE A 327 6.66 3.71 -17.15
N LEU A 328 5.91 2.72 -17.62
CA LEU A 328 4.94 2.90 -18.70
C LEU A 328 3.73 3.73 -18.22
N LYS A 329 3.15 4.53 -19.12
CA LYS A 329 2.04 5.43 -18.82
C LYS A 329 0.97 5.35 -19.93
N GLY A 330 -0.25 5.73 -19.59
CA GLY A 330 -1.35 5.91 -20.54
C GLY A 330 -1.74 4.62 -21.27
N SER A 331 -1.88 4.71 -22.59
CA SER A 331 -2.42 3.62 -23.42
C SER A 331 -1.55 2.38 -23.48
N ILE A 332 -0.23 2.49 -23.27
CA ILE A 332 0.71 1.36 -23.31
C ILE A 332 0.57 0.52 -22.04
N ASP A 333 0.61 1.15 -20.86
CA ASP A 333 0.37 0.47 -19.59
C ASP A 333 -1.02 -0.19 -19.59
N LYS A 334 -2.06 0.55 -20.01
CA LYS A 334 -3.43 0.00 -20.11
C LYS A 334 -3.52 -1.22 -21.03
N PHE A 335 -2.78 -1.21 -22.15
CA PHE A 335 -2.74 -2.35 -23.05
C PHE A 335 -2.07 -3.57 -22.41
N ILE A 336 -0.88 -3.40 -21.84
CA ILE A 336 -0.12 -4.48 -21.20
C ILE A 336 -0.87 -5.02 -19.97
N ARG A 337 -1.51 -4.15 -19.18
CA ARG A 337 -2.29 -4.53 -17.99
C ARG A 337 -3.49 -5.43 -18.31
N ASN A 338 -3.95 -5.46 -19.56
CA ASN A 338 -4.95 -6.44 -19.99
C ASN A 338 -4.42 -7.88 -19.96
N SER A 339 -3.09 -8.08 -20.08
CA SER A 339 -2.42 -9.37 -19.93
C SER A 339 -2.05 -9.72 -18.48
N TYR A 340 -2.34 -8.85 -17.52
CA TYR A 340 -2.05 -9.13 -16.11
C TYR A 340 -3.17 -9.96 -15.50
N PHE A 341 -2.87 -11.22 -15.18
CA PHE A 341 -3.79 -12.19 -14.58
C PHE A 341 -3.30 -12.66 -13.21
N GLY A 342 -4.22 -13.17 -12.39
CA GLY A 342 -3.90 -13.84 -11.13
C GLY A 342 -3.37 -15.26 -11.34
N GLY A 343 -3.22 -16.01 -10.24
CA GLY A 343 -2.84 -17.42 -10.29
C GLY A 343 -3.93 -18.30 -10.92
N HIS A 344 -3.51 -19.41 -11.54
CA HIS A 344 -4.42 -20.42 -12.07
C HIS A 344 -5.09 -21.16 -10.93
N THR A 345 -6.42 -21.07 -10.82
CA THR A 345 -7.22 -21.83 -9.85
C THR A 345 -8.46 -22.37 -10.56
N ASP A 346 -8.62 -23.69 -10.55
CA ASP A 346 -9.72 -24.36 -11.23
C ASP A 346 -10.12 -25.64 -10.49
N TYR A 347 -11.36 -26.09 -10.68
CA TYR A 347 -11.88 -27.32 -10.08
C TYR A 347 -12.34 -28.29 -11.17
N TYR A 348 -11.67 -29.45 -11.25
CA TYR A 348 -12.01 -30.48 -12.24
C TYR A 348 -12.78 -31.67 -11.64
N LYS A 349 -12.71 -31.83 -10.31
CA LYS A 349 -13.43 -32.87 -9.55
C LYS A 349 -13.92 -32.27 -8.24
N ALA A 350 -15.18 -32.54 -7.88
CA ALA A 350 -15.76 -32.06 -6.63
C ALA A 350 -15.37 -32.89 -5.40
N TYR A 351 -14.93 -34.14 -5.61
CA TYR A 351 -14.55 -35.05 -4.54
C TYR A 351 -13.33 -35.89 -4.93
N ILE A 352 -12.44 -36.09 -3.96
CA ILE A 352 -11.25 -36.94 -4.05
C ILE A 352 -11.13 -37.70 -2.73
N SER A 353 -11.07 -39.04 -2.78
CA SER A 353 -10.88 -39.89 -1.60
C SER A 353 -9.42 -40.03 -1.19
N GLU A 354 -8.50 -40.06 -2.17
CA GLU A 354 -7.06 -40.15 -1.99
C GLU A 354 -6.36 -39.29 -3.05
N GLY A 355 -5.34 -38.51 -2.65
CA GLY A 355 -4.64 -37.61 -3.57
C GLY A 355 -3.28 -37.16 -3.05
N TYR A 356 -2.45 -36.68 -3.98
CA TYR A 356 -1.14 -36.11 -3.71
C TYR A 356 -1.19 -34.58 -3.87
N TYR A 357 -0.54 -33.86 -2.95
CA TYR A 357 -0.35 -32.41 -3.03
C TYR A 357 1.09 -32.12 -3.47
N TYR A 358 1.23 -31.34 -4.54
CA TYR A 358 2.52 -30.90 -5.06
C TYR A 358 2.55 -29.38 -5.05
N ASP A 359 3.64 -28.82 -4.54
CA ASP A 359 3.86 -27.37 -4.50
C ASP A 359 5.17 -27.05 -5.23
N VAL A 360 5.16 -25.97 -6.00
CA VAL A 360 6.36 -25.50 -6.69
C VAL A 360 7.08 -24.55 -5.74
N ASN A 361 8.25 -24.98 -5.25
CA ASN A 361 9.10 -24.17 -4.39
C ASN A 361 9.33 -22.77 -4.99
N SER A 362 8.71 -21.76 -4.37
CA SER A 362 8.84 -20.36 -4.77
C SER A 362 8.50 -20.12 -6.25
N LEU A 363 7.30 -20.54 -6.69
CA LEU A 363 6.84 -20.43 -8.08
C LEU A 363 7.15 -19.09 -8.76
N TYR A 364 6.78 -17.95 -8.15
CA TYR A 364 7.01 -16.63 -8.74
C TYR A 364 8.50 -16.28 -8.84
N PRO A 365 9.33 -16.37 -7.78
CA PRO A 365 10.78 -16.23 -7.90
C PRO A 365 11.42 -17.14 -8.96
N PHE A 366 10.99 -18.41 -9.05
CA PHE A 366 11.47 -19.33 -10.07
C PHE A 366 11.15 -18.84 -11.48
N ALA A 367 9.92 -18.36 -11.71
CA ALA A 367 9.52 -17.77 -13.00
C ALA A 367 10.31 -16.50 -13.31
N MET A 368 10.59 -15.65 -12.32
CA MET A 368 11.38 -14.41 -12.47
C MET A 368 12.83 -14.63 -12.89
N CYS A 369 13.35 -15.86 -12.79
CA CYS A 369 14.68 -16.22 -13.31
C CYS A 369 14.72 -16.47 -14.83
N LYS A 370 13.57 -16.44 -15.52
CA LYS A 370 13.47 -16.55 -16.98
C LYS A 370 13.65 -15.17 -17.64
N PRO A 371 13.87 -15.10 -18.97
CA PRO A 371 13.88 -13.82 -19.67
C PRO A 371 12.59 -13.03 -19.40
N MET A 372 12.75 -11.78 -18.95
CA MET A 372 11.64 -10.88 -18.60
C MET A 372 11.73 -9.58 -19.42
N PRO A 373 10.59 -8.99 -19.83
CA PRO A 373 10.60 -7.69 -20.51
C PRO A 373 11.04 -6.59 -19.55
N PHE A 374 12.09 -5.85 -19.93
CA PHE A 374 12.63 -4.75 -19.14
C PHE A 374 12.74 -3.43 -19.91
N GLU A 375 12.45 -3.42 -21.21
CA GLU A 375 12.53 -2.24 -22.09
C GLU A 375 11.37 -2.22 -23.09
N LEU A 376 10.92 -1.02 -23.46
CA LEU A 376 10.01 -0.81 -24.57
C LEU A 376 10.79 -0.44 -25.83
N ILE A 377 10.97 -1.40 -26.74
CA ILE A 377 11.72 -1.20 -27.99
C ILE A 377 10.85 -0.53 -29.06
N LYS A 378 9.64 -1.06 -29.28
CA LYS A 378 8.75 -0.59 -30.37
C LYS A 378 7.29 -0.91 -30.08
N GLU A 379 6.41 -0.01 -30.50
CA GLU A 379 4.96 -0.26 -30.58
C GLU A 379 4.59 -0.61 -32.03
N TYR A 380 3.92 -1.75 -32.20
CA TYR A 380 3.37 -2.18 -33.47
C TYR A 380 1.86 -1.93 -33.47
N LYS A 381 1.38 -1.19 -34.46
CA LYS A 381 -0.07 -1.03 -34.68
C LYS A 381 -0.67 -2.25 -35.37
N ASP A 382 0.16 -2.93 -36.17
CA ASP A 382 -0.17 -4.10 -36.97
C ASP A 382 0.83 -5.22 -36.67
N MET A 383 0.29 -6.37 -36.28
CA MET A 383 1.03 -7.57 -35.91
C MET A 383 0.94 -8.67 -36.98
N THR A 384 0.21 -8.46 -38.08
CA THR A 384 -0.07 -9.49 -39.09
C THR A 384 1.19 -10.10 -39.73
N ASN A 385 2.26 -9.30 -39.86
CA ASN A 385 3.54 -9.73 -40.42
C ASN A 385 4.58 -10.08 -39.34
N ILE A 386 4.18 -10.17 -38.08
CA ILE A 386 5.08 -10.51 -36.97
C ILE A 386 5.01 -12.01 -36.71
N ASN A 387 6.15 -12.68 -36.79
CA ASN A 387 6.26 -14.08 -36.40
C ASN A 387 6.35 -14.19 -34.87
N LEU A 388 5.39 -14.89 -34.25
CA LEU A 388 5.33 -15.12 -32.81
C LEU A 388 6.63 -15.76 -32.28
N SER A 389 7.24 -16.69 -33.01
CA SER A 389 8.45 -17.40 -32.57
C SER A 389 9.61 -16.45 -32.22
N ASN A 390 9.69 -15.34 -32.96
CA ASN A 390 10.77 -14.35 -32.85
C ASN A 390 10.34 -13.10 -32.08
N PHE A 391 9.08 -13.02 -31.66
CA PHE A 391 8.54 -11.87 -30.95
C PHE A 391 8.71 -12.05 -29.43
N PHE A 392 9.14 -11.00 -28.74
CA PHE A 392 9.26 -10.97 -27.28
C PHE A 392 8.59 -9.71 -26.74
N GLY A 393 7.39 -9.85 -26.17
CA GLY A 393 6.60 -8.72 -25.72
C GLY A 393 5.12 -9.05 -25.55
N PHE A 394 4.29 -8.02 -25.55
CA PHE A 394 2.84 -8.16 -25.34
C PHE A 394 2.08 -7.95 -26.64
N CYS A 395 1.17 -8.86 -26.97
CA CYS A 395 0.42 -8.81 -28.22
C CYS A 395 -1.07 -9.09 -28.01
N LEU A 396 -1.89 -8.50 -28.88
CA LEU A 396 -3.30 -8.85 -29.01
C LEU A 396 -3.39 -10.08 -29.92
N ALA A 397 -4.02 -11.13 -29.43
CA ALA A 397 -4.14 -12.39 -30.15
C ALA A 397 -5.58 -12.90 -30.12
N GLU A 398 -6.00 -13.48 -31.24
CA GLU A 398 -7.14 -14.39 -31.30
C GLU A 398 -6.64 -15.80 -30.94
N ILE A 399 -7.33 -16.42 -30.01
CA ILE A 399 -7.00 -17.72 -29.44
C ILE A 399 -8.10 -18.70 -29.81
N ILE A 400 -7.72 -19.88 -30.28
CA ILE A 400 -8.62 -21.01 -30.57
C ILE A 400 -8.07 -22.23 -29.83
N THR A 401 -8.82 -22.74 -28.85
CA THR A 401 -8.40 -23.93 -28.10
C THR A 401 -8.55 -25.22 -28.91
N PRO A 402 -7.76 -26.27 -28.61
CA PRO A 402 -8.07 -27.61 -29.08
C PRO A 402 -9.45 -28.04 -28.58
N LYS A 403 -10.16 -28.88 -29.35
CA LYS A 403 -11.51 -29.33 -28.98
C LYS A 403 -11.53 -30.31 -27.81
N ASP A 404 -10.41 -30.98 -27.57
CA ASP A 404 -10.20 -32.08 -26.64
C ASP A 404 -9.40 -31.69 -25.40
N ILE A 405 -9.12 -30.39 -25.21
CA ILE A 405 -8.38 -29.92 -24.04
C ILE A 405 -9.21 -30.07 -22.76
N LEU A 406 -8.71 -30.87 -21.82
CA LEU A 406 -9.38 -31.10 -20.54
C LEU A 406 -9.07 -30.03 -19.50
N LYS A 407 -7.89 -29.43 -19.59
CA LYS A 407 -7.37 -28.41 -18.64
C LYS A 407 -6.84 -27.22 -19.43
N PRO A 408 -7.69 -26.23 -19.74
CA PRO A 408 -7.28 -25.06 -20.50
C PRO A 408 -6.17 -24.30 -19.76
N LEU A 409 -5.15 -23.86 -20.48
CA LEU A 409 -3.95 -23.27 -19.88
C LEU A 409 -3.94 -21.74 -19.88
N LEU A 410 -4.65 -21.12 -20.82
CA LEU A 410 -4.57 -19.68 -21.04
C LEU A 410 -5.70 -18.94 -20.30
N PRO A 411 -5.38 -17.93 -19.47
CA PRO A 411 -6.38 -17.18 -18.72
C PRO A 411 -7.16 -16.21 -19.60
N TYR A 412 -8.38 -15.88 -19.17
CA TYR A 412 -9.22 -14.85 -19.77
C TYR A 412 -9.97 -14.07 -18.68
N LYS A 413 -10.11 -12.76 -18.86
CA LYS A 413 -10.90 -11.92 -17.95
C LYS A 413 -12.35 -11.94 -18.39
N TYR A 414 -13.22 -12.51 -17.56
CA TYR A 414 -14.66 -12.54 -17.78
C TYR A 414 -15.38 -12.06 -16.53
N GLN A 415 -16.18 -10.99 -16.66
CA GLN A 415 -16.99 -10.42 -15.56
C GLN A 415 -16.17 -10.13 -14.29
N GLY A 416 -14.98 -9.54 -14.45
CA GLY A 416 -14.10 -9.19 -13.33
C GLY A 416 -13.35 -10.37 -12.71
N LYS A 417 -13.46 -11.58 -13.27
CA LYS A 417 -12.76 -12.79 -12.80
C LYS A 417 -11.78 -13.30 -13.84
N THR A 418 -10.69 -13.92 -13.38
CA THR A 418 -9.82 -14.75 -14.21
C THR A 418 -10.44 -16.13 -14.34
N ILE A 419 -10.67 -16.58 -15.57
CA ILE A 419 -11.16 -17.92 -15.91
C ILE A 419 -10.21 -18.58 -16.91
N TYR A 420 -10.30 -19.90 -17.08
CA TYR A 420 -9.53 -20.68 -18.05
C TYR A 420 -10.48 -21.36 -19.04
N PRO A 421 -10.98 -20.63 -20.06
CA PRO A 421 -12.07 -21.11 -20.91
C PRO A 421 -11.58 -22.02 -22.04
N THR A 422 -12.53 -22.77 -22.60
CA THR A 422 -12.43 -23.36 -23.95
C THR A 422 -13.17 -22.49 -24.97
N GLY A 423 -12.79 -22.58 -26.24
CA GLY A 423 -13.46 -21.91 -27.36
C GLY A 423 -12.55 -20.91 -28.06
N ASN A 424 -13.16 -19.82 -28.54
CA ASN A 424 -12.48 -18.78 -29.29
C ASN A 424 -12.65 -17.42 -28.58
N TRP A 425 -11.57 -16.68 -28.42
CA TRP A 425 -11.64 -15.33 -27.86
C TRP A 425 -10.46 -14.48 -28.31
N ILE A 426 -10.53 -13.20 -27.96
CA ILE A 426 -9.46 -12.23 -28.19
C ILE A 426 -8.96 -11.73 -26.83
N GLY A 427 -7.65 -11.72 -26.65
CA GLY A 427 -7.00 -11.24 -25.42
C GLY A 427 -5.62 -10.66 -25.67
N VAL A 428 -5.10 -9.93 -24.68
CA VAL A 428 -3.70 -9.47 -24.68
C VAL A 428 -2.89 -10.44 -23.82
N TYR A 429 -1.76 -10.90 -24.34
CA TYR A 429 -0.92 -11.91 -23.68
C TYR A 429 0.55 -11.58 -23.81
N PHE A 430 1.36 -12.12 -22.90
CA PHE A 430 2.81 -12.14 -23.07
C PHE A 430 3.18 -13.23 -24.09
N SER A 431 4.09 -12.91 -25.01
CA SER A 431 4.47 -13.79 -26.11
C SER A 431 4.95 -15.16 -25.66
N GLU A 432 5.67 -15.23 -24.53
CA GLU A 432 6.19 -16.52 -24.04
C GLU A 432 5.09 -17.44 -23.52
N GLU A 433 3.99 -16.89 -23.01
CA GLU A 433 2.80 -17.68 -22.66
C GLU A 433 2.17 -18.28 -23.92
N LEU A 434 2.06 -17.48 -24.99
CA LEU A 434 1.53 -17.92 -26.28
C LEU A 434 2.39 -19.02 -26.91
N LYS A 435 3.72 -18.82 -26.97
CA LYS A 435 4.67 -19.84 -27.47
C LYS A 435 4.56 -21.15 -26.70
N ALA A 436 4.39 -21.08 -25.37
CA ALA A 436 4.27 -22.27 -24.55
C ALA A 436 2.99 -23.07 -24.87
N ILE A 437 1.85 -22.40 -25.10
CA ILE A 437 0.58 -23.07 -25.37
C ILE A 437 0.45 -23.58 -26.82
N GLU A 438 1.24 -23.09 -27.77
CA GLU A 438 1.27 -23.64 -29.15
C GLU A 438 1.57 -25.15 -29.13
N GLY A 439 2.49 -25.58 -28.26
CA GLY A 439 2.81 -27.01 -28.06
C GLY A 439 1.65 -27.86 -27.53
N TYR A 440 0.59 -27.23 -27.01
CA TYR A 440 -0.62 -27.89 -26.52
C TYR A 440 -1.77 -27.84 -27.53
N GLY A 441 -1.50 -27.48 -28.80
CA GLY A 441 -2.47 -27.51 -29.89
C GLY A 441 -3.37 -26.28 -30.00
N TYR A 442 -3.07 -25.22 -29.26
CA TYR A 442 -3.73 -23.92 -29.43
C TYR A 442 -3.38 -23.33 -30.79
N LYS A 443 -4.37 -22.76 -31.49
CA LYS A 443 -4.11 -21.91 -32.65
C LYS A 443 -4.14 -20.45 -32.22
N ILE A 444 -3.14 -19.69 -32.67
CA ILE A 444 -2.87 -18.34 -32.22
C ILE A 444 -2.71 -17.45 -33.45
N ASN A 445 -3.55 -16.43 -33.57
CA ASN A 445 -3.43 -15.43 -34.64
C ASN A 445 -3.13 -14.07 -34.00
N LEU A 446 -1.99 -13.47 -34.34
CA LEU A 446 -1.68 -12.10 -33.90
C LEU A 446 -2.51 -11.11 -34.72
N ILE A 447 -3.20 -10.18 -34.04
CA ILE A 447 -4.17 -9.30 -34.70
C ILE A 447 -3.90 -7.81 -34.43
N LEU A 448 -4.46 -6.98 -35.32
CA LEU A 448 -4.46 -5.52 -35.21
C LEU A 448 -5.25 -5.06 -33.98
N LYS A 449 -4.73 -4.05 -33.28
CA LYS A 449 -5.54 -3.28 -32.32
C LYS A 449 -6.54 -2.46 -33.12
N SER A 450 -7.78 -2.96 -33.28
CA SER A 450 -8.79 -2.23 -34.05
C SER A 450 -8.96 -0.83 -33.43
N LYS A 451 -8.97 0.20 -34.28
CA LYS A 451 -9.40 1.54 -33.87
C LYS A 451 -10.88 1.44 -33.51
N ARG A 452 -11.20 1.19 -32.23
CA ARG A 452 -12.50 1.59 -31.69
C ARG A 452 -12.46 3.07 -31.40
#